data_AF-A0A9D2FTC5-F1
#
_entry.id   AF-A0A9D2FTC5-F1
#
_cell.length_a   1.000
_cell.length_b   1.000
_cell.length_c   1.000
_cell.angle_alpha   90.00
_cell.angle_beta   90.00
_cell.angle_gamma   90.00
#
_symmetry.space_group_name_H-M   'P 1'
#
loop_
_entity.id
_entity.type
_entity.pdbx_description
1 polymer ?
#
loop_
_entity_poly.entity_id
_entity_poly.type
_entity_poly.pdbx_seq_one_letter_code
_entity_poly.pdbx_strand_id
1 'polypeptide(L)'
;MNTLQERTITINLYQYYQGLLEEVYREFLDTYELDWGNIGIYFHEQTATCVVNAPQHLQLSLEFELYAFILDYPIEELEKLGREEKKAELQDALCGHFIDAYSQLDIESYFDEVWCDKFGEFNHCKPTQFLKVLQEDKAHFQKIYQEIINER
;
A
#
# COMPACT_ATOMS: atom_id res chain seq x y z
N MET A 1 25.59 12.77 27.13
CA MET A 1 26.17 12.19 25.90
C MET A 1 25.20 11.26 25.15
N ASN A 2 23.90 11.15 25.50
CA ASN A 2 23.01 10.11 24.96
C ASN A 2 22.14 10.48 23.73
N THR A 3 21.86 11.75 23.47
CA THR A 3 20.82 12.11 22.48
C THR A 3 21.24 12.00 21.01
N LEU A 4 22.54 12.10 20.70
CA LEU A 4 23.06 12.00 19.33
C LEU A 4 23.22 10.54 18.87
N GLN A 5 23.55 9.64 19.80
CA GLN A 5 23.62 8.20 19.51
C GLN A 5 22.21 7.63 19.29
N GLU A 6 21.26 7.93 20.17
CA GLU A 6 19.85 7.53 20.02
C GLU A 6 19.27 8.00 18.68
N ARG A 7 19.47 9.27 18.30
CA ARG A 7 19.00 9.81 17.02
C ARG A 7 19.61 9.14 15.79
N THR A 8 20.92 8.89 15.80
CA THR A 8 21.61 8.23 14.68
C THR A 8 21.10 6.80 14.48
N ILE A 9 20.82 6.10 15.58
CA ILE A 9 20.35 4.73 15.53
C ILE A 9 18.90 4.64 15.04
N THR A 10 18.02 5.52 15.51
CA THR A 10 16.63 5.59 15.02
C THR A 10 16.59 5.85 13.50
N ILE A 11 17.45 6.73 12.98
CA ILE A 11 17.53 6.99 11.52
C ILE A 11 17.92 5.73 10.73
N ASN A 12 18.87 4.93 11.22
CA ASN A 12 19.27 3.68 10.56
C ASN A 12 18.16 2.63 10.56
N LEU A 13 17.34 2.58 11.62
CA LEU A 13 16.20 1.69 11.74
C LEU A 13 15.07 2.05 10.76
N TYR A 14 14.73 3.33 10.63
CA TYR A 14 13.76 3.78 9.64
C TYR A 14 14.18 3.40 8.22
N GLN A 15 15.45 3.64 7.86
CA GLN A 15 15.95 3.29 6.53
C GLN A 15 15.92 1.78 6.26
N TYR A 16 16.21 0.97 7.27
CA TYR A 16 16.09 -0.49 7.16
C TYR A 16 14.64 -0.93 6.88
N TYR A 17 13.67 -0.45 7.66
CA TYR A 17 12.26 -0.79 7.48
C TYR A 17 11.68 -0.23 6.18
N GLN A 18 12.11 0.95 5.73
CA GLN A 18 11.76 1.48 4.42
C GLN A 18 12.19 0.51 3.31
N GLY A 19 13.45 0.06 3.33
CA GLY A 19 13.94 -0.91 2.35
C GLY A 19 13.22 -2.26 2.41
N LEU A 20 12.87 -2.73 3.60
CA LEU A 20 12.13 -3.98 3.77
C LEU A 20 10.67 -3.86 3.27
N LEU A 21 10.00 -2.74 3.58
CA LEU A 21 8.66 -2.47 3.06
C LEU A 21 8.66 -2.33 1.54
N GLU A 22 9.67 -1.68 0.95
CA GLU A 22 9.83 -1.62 -0.52
C GLU A 22 9.91 -3.00 -1.17
N GLU A 23 10.61 -3.95 -0.53
CA GLU A 23 10.69 -5.33 -1.01
C GLU A 23 9.33 -6.04 -0.91
N VAL A 24 8.73 -6.03 0.28
CA VAL A 24 7.43 -6.68 0.54
C VAL A 24 6.35 -6.12 -0.37
N TYR A 25 6.35 -4.81 -0.57
CA TYR A 25 5.41 -4.14 -1.45
C TYR A 25 5.56 -4.57 -2.90
N ARG A 26 6.79 -4.70 -3.41
CA ARG A 26 7.02 -5.21 -4.78
C ARG A 26 6.50 -6.63 -4.93
N GLU A 27 6.79 -7.50 -3.96
CA GLU A 27 6.30 -8.88 -3.99
C GLU A 27 4.78 -8.96 -3.94
N PHE A 28 4.14 -8.09 -3.16
CA PHE A 28 2.69 -7.98 -3.11
C PHE A 28 2.10 -7.52 -4.44
N LEU A 29 2.70 -6.51 -5.09
CA LEU A 29 2.30 -6.06 -6.42
C LEU A 29 2.41 -7.18 -7.45
N ASP A 30 3.54 -7.89 -7.46
CA ASP A 30 3.80 -8.99 -8.39
C ASP A 30 2.84 -10.16 -8.17
N THR A 31 2.54 -10.48 -6.90
CA THR A 31 1.64 -11.59 -6.53
C THR A 31 0.22 -11.36 -7.02
N TYR A 32 -0.28 -10.12 -6.90
CA TYR A 32 -1.68 -9.79 -7.16
C TYR A 32 -1.90 -8.99 -8.45
N GLU A 33 -0.85 -8.80 -9.27
CA GLU A 33 -0.89 -8.04 -10.53
C GLU A 33 -1.45 -6.62 -10.36
N LEU A 34 -0.91 -5.87 -9.39
CA LEU A 34 -1.42 -4.56 -8.95
C LEU A 34 -0.59 -3.35 -9.43
N ASP A 35 0.32 -3.55 -10.39
CA ASP A 35 1.32 -2.58 -10.85
C ASP A 35 0.84 -1.68 -12.01
N TRP A 36 -0.47 -1.52 -12.17
CA TRP A 36 -1.06 -0.82 -13.32
C TRP A 36 -0.94 0.71 -13.21
N GLY A 37 -0.01 1.33 -13.93
CA GLY A 37 0.07 2.79 -14.02
C GLY A 37 0.93 3.44 -12.93
N ASN A 38 0.39 4.44 -12.22
CA ASN A 38 1.14 5.23 -11.23
C ASN A 38 1.19 4.53 -9.87
N ILE A 39 2.00 3.48 -9.76
CA ILE A 39 2.31 2.86 -8.46
C ILE A 39 3.48 3.56 -7.77
N GLY A 40 3.53 3.45 -6.45
CA GLY A 40 4.67 3.94 -5.68
C GLY A 40 4.51 3.78 -4.18
N ILE A 41 5.62 3.98 -3.48
CA ILE A 41 5.63 4.18 -2.04
C ILE A 41 6.09 5.60 -1.77
N TYR A 42 5.34 6.32 -0.93
CA TYR A 42 5.67 7.66 -0.50
C TYR A 42 5.95 7.63 1.00
N PHE A 43 7.17 8.04 1.37
CA PHE A 43 7.57 8.12 2.77
C PHE A 43 7.47 9.57 3.25
N HIS A 44 6.73 9.78 4.33
CA HIS A 44 6.63 11.08 4.97
C HIS A 44 6.78 10.93 6.49
N GLU A 45 7.86 11.50 7.04
CA GLU A 45 8.20 11.39 8.46
C GLU A 45 8.23 9.93 8.95
N GLN A 46 7.17 9.50 9.65
CA GLN A 46 7.02 8.19 10.26
C GLN A 46 5.97 7.32 9.56
N THR A 47 5.44 7.76 8.43
CA THR A 47 4.43 7.03 7.66
C THR A 47 4.95 6.64 6.28
N ALA A 48 4.36 5.57 5.76
CA ALA A 48 4.51 5.18 4.37
C ALA A 48 3.11 5.05 3.74
N THR A 49 2.94 5.55 2.52
CA THR A 49 1.73 5.35 1.74
C THR A 49 2.09 4.54 0.50
N CYS A 50 1.59 3.32 0.41
CA CYS A 50 1.76 2.44 -0.74
C CYS A 50 0.53 2.58 -1.66
N VAL A 51 0.74 2.80 -2.94
CA VAL A 51 -0.33 3.06 -3.91
C VAL A 51 -0.46 1.91 -4.90
N VAL A 52 -1.55 1.15 -4.81
CA VAL A 52 -1.84 0.01 -5.70
C VAL A 52 -2.94 0.38 -6.69
N ASN A 53 -2.87 -0.17 -7.90
CA ASN A 53 -3.81 0.16 -8.96
C ASN A 53 -4.46 -1.08 -9.57
N ALA A 54 -5.74 -0.94 -9.89
CA ALA A 54 -6.44 -1.87 -10.75
C ALA A 54 -6.07 -1.62 -12.22
N PRO A 55 -6.42 -2.53 -13.14
CA PRO A 55 -5.98 -2.47 -14.54
C PRO A 55 -6.27 -1.19 -15.30
N GLN A 56 -7.29 -0.41 -14.91
CA GLN A 56 -7.70 0.77 -15.67
C GLN A 56 -7.54 2.10 -14.92
N HIS A 57 -8.37 2.37 -13.92
CA HIS A 57 -8.49 3.71 -13.35
C HIS A 57 -8.67 3.76 -11.83
N LEU A 58 -9.00 2.63 -11.20
CA LEU A 58 -9.21 2.60 -9.76
C LEU A 58 -7.90 2.39 -8.99
N GLN A 59 -7.69 3.21 -7.97
CA GLN A 59 -6.50 3.21 -7.13
C GLN A 59 -6.89 3.01 -5.66
N LEU A 60 -6.07 2.29 -4.90
CA LEU A 60 -6.14 2.26 -3.44
C LEU A 60 -4.83 2.77 -2.83
N SER A 61 -4.94 3.52 -1.73
CA SER A 61 -3.83 3.98 -0.92
C SER A 61 -3.78 3.19 0.39
N LEU A 62 -2.64 2.58 0.69
CA LEU A 62 -2.41 1.75 1.86
C LEU A 62 -1.45 2.50 2.80
N GLU A 63 -1.97 3.02 3.91
CA GLU A 63 -1.22 3.87 4.83
C GLU A 63 -0.66 3.07 6.01
N PHE A 64 0.64 3.25 6.27
CA PHE A 64 1.39 2.58 7.32
C PHE A 64 1.96 3.59 8.31
N GLU A 65 1.90 3.26 9.59
CA GLU A 65 2.71 3.89 10.62
C GLU A 65 4.00 3.08 10.82
N LEU A 66 5.09 3.47 10.15
CA LEU A 66 6.38 2.76 10.23
C LEU A 66 6.90 2.67 11.67
N TYR A 67 6.59 3.66 12.50
CA TYR A 67 7.00 3.69 13.89
C TYR A 67 6.43 2.52 14.72
N ALA A 68 5.22 2.03 14.38
CA ALA A 68 4.61 0.88 15.04
C ALA A 68 5.46 -0.39 14.87
N PHE A 69 6.16 -0.53 13.74
CA PHE A 69 7.04 -1.67 13.47
C PHE A 69 8.45 -1.50 14.07
N ILE A 70 8.84 -0.27 14.40
CA ILE A 70 10.18 0.06 14.92
C ILE A 70 10.27 -0.09 16.44
N LEU A 71 9.18 0.21 17.16
CA LEU A 71 9.19 0.30 18.63
C LEU A 71 9.38 -1.03 19.38
N ASP A 72 9.08 -2.15 18.74
CA ASP A 72 9.06 -3.45 19.43
C ASP A 72 10.45 -4.06 19.65
N TYR A 73 11.55 -3.40 19.24
CA TYR A 73 12.88 -4.02 19.27
C TYR A 73 14.04 -3.14 19.79
N PRO A 74 14.85 -3.65 20.73
CA PRO A 74 16.16 -3.10 21.01
C PRO A 74 17.13 -3.34 19.85
N ILE A 75 17.91 -2.31 19.55
CA ILE A 75 18.86 -2.21 18.43
C ILE A 75 19.89 -3.35 18.40
N GLU A 76 20.22 -3.91 19.56
CA GLU A 76 21.22 -4.96 19.75
C GLU A 76 20.78 -6.33 19.19
N GLU A 77 19.50 -6.51 18.87
CA GLU A 77 18.98 -7.72 18.22
C GLU A 77 18.91 -7.61 16.68
N LEU A 78 19.09 -6.42 16.10
CA LEU A 78 19.06 -6.19 14.63
C LEU A 78 20.15 -6.95 13.87
N GLU A 79 21.32 -7.11 14.48
CA GLU A 79 22.44 -7.84 13.86
C GLU A 79 22.22 -9.37 13.86
N LYS A 80 21.16 -9.86 14.52
CA LYS A 80 20.75 -11.28 14.58
C LYS A 80 19.33 -11.54 14.06
N LEU A 81 18.63 -10.52 13.61
CA LEU A 81 17.17 -10.54 13.48
C LEU A 81 16.69 -11.37 12.28
N GLY A 82 15.62 -12.13 12.52
CA GLY A 82 14.84 -12.86 11.54
C GLY A 82 14.18 -11.92 10.55
N ARG A 83 14.97 -11.41 9.60
CA ARG A 83 14.50 -10.60 8.45
C ARG A 83 13.22 -11.17 7.83
N GLU A 84 13.17 -12.49 7.68
CA GLU A 84 12.02 -13.20 7.12
C GLU A 84 10.77 -13.10 8.00
N GLU A 85 10.91 -13.09 9.32
CA GLU A 85 9.80 -12.85 10.25
C GLU A 85 9.27 -11.42 10.09
N LYS A 86 10.16 -10.43 9.99
CA LYS A 86 9.76 -9.03 9.74
C LYS A 86 9.15 -8.80 8.38
N LYS A 87 9.66 -9.51 7.38
CA LYS A 87 9.07 -9.53 6.05
C LYS A 87 7.64 -10.07 6.10
N ALA A 88 7.43 -11.18 6.82
CA ALA A 88 6.11 -11.77 7.00
C ALA A 88 5.15 -10.86 7.78
N GLU A 89 5.62 -10.18 8.84
CA GLU A 89 4.81 -9.19 9.58
C GLU A 89 4.37 -8.03 8.68
N LEU A 90 5.29 -7.46 7.88
CA LEU A 90 4.97 -6.40 6.94
C LEU A 90 4.03 -6.87 5.83
N GLN A 91 4.18 -8.12 5.36
CA GLN A 91 3.29 -8.70 4.37
C GLN A 91 1.88 -8.88 4.93
N ASP A 92 1.77 -9.38 6.17
CA ASP A 92 0.49 -9.50 6.87
C ASP A 92 -0.18 -8.13 7.04
N ALA A 93 0.60 -7.11 7.43
CA ALA A 93 0.10 -5.74 7.56
C ALA A 93 -0.36 -5.17 6.22
N LEU A 94 0.39 -5.34 5.14
CA LEU A 94 0.03 -4.86 3.80
C LEU A 94 -1.27 -5.49 3.29
N CYS A 95 -1.42 -6.79 3.47
CA CYS A 95 -2.68 -7.49 3.20
C CYS A 95 -3.84 -6.96 4.07
N GLY A 96 -3.61 -6.67 5.35
CA GLY A 96 -4.60 -6.06 6.24
C GLY A 96 -5.04 -4.67 5.78
N HIS A 97 -4.08 -3.80 5.45
CA HIS A 97 -4.37 -2.47 4.92
C HIS A 97 -5.11 -2.53 3.58
N PHE A 98 -4.80 -3.49 2.71
CA PHE A 98 -5.55 -3.72 1.47
C PHE A 98 -7.01 -4.10 1.76
N ILE A 99 -7.23 -5.05 2.68
CA ILE A 99 -8.58 -5.46 3.11
C ILE A 99 -9.38 -4.26 3.62
N ASP A 100 -8.76 -3.43 4.46
CA ASP A 100 -9.41 -2.25 5.03
C ASP A 100 -9.73 -1.20 3.97
N ALA A 101 -8.77 -0.88 3.09
CA ALA A 101 -8.96 0.07 1.99
C ALA A 101 -10.05 -0.39 1.02
N TYR A 102 -10.06 -1.68 0.64
CA TYR A 102 -11.11 -2.24 -0.21
C TYR A 102 -12.48 -2.22 0.49
N SER A 103 -12.54 -2.53 1.78
CA SER A 103 -13.81 -2.55 2.53
C SER A 103 -14.46 -1.16 2.63
N GLN A 104 -13.64 -0.10 2.57
CA GLN A 104 -14.07 1.29 2.58
C GLN A 104 -14.31 1.87 1.18
N LEU A 105 -13.96 1.14 0.13
CA LEU A 105 -14.06 1.60 -1.25
C LEU A 105 -15.51 1.78 -1.70
N ASP A 106 -15.91 3.03 -1.87
CA ASP A 106 -17.16 3.43 -2.52
C ASP A 106 -16.91 4.00 -3.93
N ILE A 107 -17.54 3.38 -4.93
CA ILE A 107 -17.35 3.73 -6.34
C ILE A 107 -18.06 5.02 -6.71
N GLU A 108 -19.19 5.32 -6.07
CA GLU A 108 -19.91 6.56 -6.33
C GLU A 108 -19.10 7.75 -5.81
N SER A 109 -18.63 7.66 -4.56
CA SER A 109 -17.73 8.67 -3.99
C SER A 109 -16.45 8.85 -4.81
N TYR A 110 -15.76 7.77 -5.20
CA TYR A 110 -14.56 7.86 -6.04
C TYR A 110 -14.84 8.49 -7.40
N PHE A 111 -15.96 8.13 -8.03
CA PHE A 111 -16.38 8.72 -9.29
C PHE A 111 -16.58 10.24 -9.15
N ASP A 112 -17.26 10.69 -8.11
CA ASP A 112 -17.53 12.11 -7.87
C ASP A 112 -16.25 12.92 -7.61
N GLU A 113 -15.22 12.29 -7.02
CA GLU A 113 -13.91 12.92 -6.78
C GLU A 113 -13.08 13.07 -8.07
N VAL A 114 -13.10 12.06 -8.94
CA VAL A 114 -12.23 11.99 -10.12
C VAL A 114 -12.88 12.56 -11.38
N TRP A 115 -14.20 12.38 -11.51
CA TRP A 115 -14.90 12.69 -12.75
C TRP A 115 -15.04 14.20 -12.96
N CYS A 116 -14.69 14.64 -14.15
CA CYS A 116 -15.11 15.93 -14.69
C CYS A 116 -15.24 15.85 -16.21
N ASP A 117 -15.94 16.81 -16.83
CA ASP A 117 -16.14 16.80 -18.29
C ASP A 117 -14.82 16.76 -19.06
N LYS A 118 -13.79 17.47 -18.58
CA LYS A 118 -12.44 17.44 -19.17
C LYS A 118 -11.79 16.06 -19.11
N PHE A 119 -12.01 15.33 -18.01
CA PHE A 119 -11.53 13.95 -17.88
C PHE A 119 -12.21 13.05 -18.92
N GLY A 120 -13.53 13.17 -19.06
CA GLY A 120 -14.30 12.42 -20.06
C GLY A 120 -13.87 12.74 -21.50
N GLU A 121 -13.62 14.01 -21.81
CA GLU A 121 -13.09 14.44 -23.10
C GLU A 121 -11.70 13.85 -23.37
N PHE A 122 -10.80 13.93 -22.40
CA PHE A 122 -9.43 13.42 -22.52
C PHE A 122 -9.38 11.90 -22.70
N ASN A 123 -10.20 11.16 -21.95
CA ASN A 123 -10.26 9.70 -22.00
C ASN A 123 -11.28 9.16 -23.03
N HIS A 124 -11.92 10.04 -23.80
CA HIS A 124 -12.95 9.71 -24.79
C HIS A 124 -14.07 8.79 -24.25
N CYS A 125 -14.47 8.99 -23.00
CA CYS A 125 -15.47 8.19 -22.32
C CYS A 125 -16.63 9.05 -21.79
N LYS A 126 -17.81 8.46 -21.70
CA LYS A 126 -18.98 9.06 -21.04
C LYS A 126 -18.98 8.70 -19.55
N PRO A 127 -19.66 9.49 -18.70
CA PRO A 127 -19.80 9.20 -17.27
C PRO A 127 -20.19 7.75 -16.96
N THR A 128 -21.21 7.25 -17.65
CA THR A 128 -21.73 5.88 -17.47
C THR A 128 -20.75 4.80 -17.92
N GLN A 129 -19.88 5.09 -18.89
CA GLN A 129 -18.84 4.16 -19.32
C GLN A 129 -17.71 4.11 -18.29
N PHE A 130 -17.33 5.26 -17.73
CA PHE A 130 -16.32 5.32 -16.69
C PHE A 130 -16.78 4.62 -15.41
N LEU A 131 -18.03 4.84 -14.96
CA LEU A 131 -18.60 4.08 -13.85
C LEU A 131 -18.52 2.56 -14.07
N LYS A 132 -18.79 2.10 -15.29
CA LYS A 132 -18.66 0.67 -15.62
C LYS A 132 -17.21 0.18 -15.49
N VAL A 133 -16.24 0.96 -15.95
CA VAL A 133 -14.81 0.65 -15.79
C VAL A 133 -14.44 0.56 -14.31
N LEU A 134 -14.88 1.52 -13.49
CA LEU A 134 -14.63 1.48 -12.04
C LEU A 134 -15.24 0.25 -11.36
N GLN A 135 -16.40 -0.22 -11.81
CA GLN A 135 -17.01 -1.45 -11.30
C GLN A 135 -16.23 -2.70 -11.72
N GLU A 136 -15.68 -2.73 -12.94
CA GLU A 136 -14.81 -3.81 -13.42
C GLU A 136 -13.51 -3.87 -12.59
N ASP A 137 -12.91 -2.71 -12.32
CA ASP A 137 -11.73 -2.59 -11.46
C ASP A 137 -12.03 -2.99 -10.00
N LYS A 138 -13.19 -2.58 -9.45
CA LYS A 138 -13.61 -3.03 -8.11
C LYS A 138 -13.79 -4.54 -8.05
N ALA A 139 -14.30 -5.15 -9.11
CA ALA A 139 -14.43 -6.60 -9.18
C ALA A 139 -13.06 -7.29 -9.27
N HIS A 140 -12.05 -6.66 -9.88
CA HIS A 140 -10.67 -7.14 -9.84
C HIS A 140 -10.11 -7.10 -8.40
N PHE A 141 -10.21 -5.96 -7.71
CA PHE A 141 -9.81 -5.90 -6.29
C PHE A 141 -10.59 -6.86 -5.39
N GLN A 142 -11.87 -7.11 -5.69
CA GLN A 142 -12.67 -8.08 -4.95
C GLN A 142 -12.09 -9.49 -5.02
N LYS A 143 -11.52 -9.90 -6.17
CA LYS A 143 -10.90 -11.22 -6.31
C LYS A 143 -9.68 -11.32 -5.39
N ILE A 144 -8.82 -10.33 -5.44
CA ILE A 144 -7.61 -10.23 -4.60
C ILE A 144 -7.99 -10.24 -3.12
N TYR A 145 -9.02 -9.47 -2.73
CA TYR A 145 -9.55 -9.48 -1.37
C TYR A 145 -9.97 -10.88 -0.92
N GLN A 146 -10.67 -11.64 -1.77
CA GLN A 146 -11.07 -13.01 -1.46
C GLN A 146 -9.88 -13.97 -1.40
N GLU A 147 -8.89 -13.81 -2.26
CA GLU A 147 -7.64 -14.59 -2.23
C GLU A 147 -6.90 -14.37 -0.90
N ILE A 148 -6.68 -13.12 -0.51
CA ILE A 148 -6.02 -12.77 0.76
C ILE A 148 -6.76 -13.37 1.96
N ILE A 149 -8.09 -13.33 1.98
CA ILE A 149 -8.87 -13.88 3.10
C ILE A 149 -8.82 -15.41 3.15
N ASN A 150 -8.77 -16.08 1.99
CA ASN A 150 -8.77 -17.55 1.94
C ASN A 150 -7.39 -18.16 2.27
N GLU A 151 -6.31 -17.39 2.14
CA GLU A 151 -4.95 -17.82 2.45
C GLU A 151 -4.57 -17.64 3.94
N ARG A 152 -5.44 -16.99 4.72
CA ARG A 152 -5.30 -16.73 6.17
C ARG A 152 -6.05 -17.76 7.00
#